data_AF-A0A914X3H8-F1
#
_entry.id   AF-A0A914X3H8-F1
#
_cell.length_a   1.000
_cell.length_b   1.000
_cell.length_c   1.000
_cell.angle_alpha   90.00
_cell.angle_beta   90.00
_cell.angle_gamma   90.00
#
_symmetry.space_group_name_H-M   'P 1'
#
loop_
_entity.id
_entity.type
_entity.pdbx_description
1 polymer ?
#
loop_
_entity_poly.entity_id
_entity_poly.type
_entity_poly.pdbx_seq_one_letter_code
_entity_poly.pdbx_strand_id
1 'polypeptide(L)'
;METNVSGGFVEIFTSSTWDLKRTQTWMDDYWVPTSVKVTAAYLLILYVGSKLMKHREAFKLDTPLAAWNLGFSIFSLCGTIRLLPELIWAVSNLGYVGERAIMTSSSHSFRRV
;
A
#
# COMPACT_ATOMS: atom_id res chain seq x y z
N MET A 1 -0.60 27.17 -19.75
CA MET A 1 0.68 26.44 -19.72
C MET A 1 0.33 24.95 -19.72
N GLU A 2 0.42 24.31 -20.88
CA GLU A 2 0.17 22.88 -21.04
C GLU A 2 1.42 22.13 -20.54
N THR A 3 1.38 21.63 -19.31
CA THR A 3 2.45 20.77 -18.81
C THR A 3 2.26 19.41 -19.46
N ASN A 4 3.18 19.04 -20.34
CA ASN A 4 3.29 17.74 -20.97
C ASN A 4 3.41 16.68 -19.85
N VAL A 5 2.31 16.01 -19.48
CA VAL A 5 2.20 15.11 -18.30
C VAL A 5 2.82 13.73 -18.56
N SER A 6 3.82 13.64 -19.43
CA SER A 6 4.53 12.38 -19.69
C SER A 6 5.65 12.17 -18.66
N GLY A 7 5.31 12.24 -17.37
CA GLY A 7 6.25 12.01 -16.28
C GLY A 7 6.46 10.52 -16.07
N GLY A 8 7.63 10.00 -16.46
CA GLY A 8 7.96 8.59 -16.25
C GLY A 8 8.05 8.22 -14.76
N PHE A 9 7.99 6.93 -14.44
CA PHE A 9 8.09 6.43 -13.06
C PHE A 9 9.27 7.05 -12.27
N VAL A 10 10.44 7.15 -12.89
CA VAL A 10 11.64 7.73 -12.26
C VAL A 10 11.42 9.20 -11.90
N GLU A 11 10.73 9.96 -12.73
CA GLU A 11 10.47 11.38 -12.52
C GLU A 11 9.51 11.61 -11.35
N ILE A 12 8.52 10.73 -11.15
CA ILE A 12 7.61 10.80 -9.99
C ILE A 12 8.37 10.59 -8.68
N PHE A 13 9.37 9.70 -8.67
CA PHE A 13 10.17 9.43 -7.47
C PHE A 13 11.27 10.45 -7.22
N THR A 14 11.85 11.05 -8.26
CA THR A 14 12.95 12.01 -8.13
C THR A 14 12.50 13.47 -8.12
N SER A 15 11.23 13.76 -8.44
CA SER A 15 10.69 15.11 -8.38
C SER A 15 10.75 15.66 -6.94
N SER A 16 11.36 16.83 -6.77
CA SER A 16 11.45 17.52 -5.47
C SER A 16 10.09 18.04 -4.97
N THR A 17 9.04 18.03 -5.79
CA THR A 17 7.70 18.49 -5.44
C THR A 17 6.68 17.40 -5.73
N TRP A 18 5.79 17.14 -4.77
CA TRP A 18 4.75 16.14 -4.91
C TRP A 18 3.53 16.73 -5.64
N ASP A 19 3.02 16.02 -6.65
CA ASP A 19 1.89 16.46 -7.49
C ASP A 19 0.86 15.33 -7.65
N LEU A 20 -0.32 15.53 -7.06
CA LEU A 20 -1.39 14.53 -7.03
C LEU A 20 -1.92 14.22 -8.43
N LYS A 21 -2.16 15.23 -9.26
CA LYS A 21 -2.75 15.04 -10.59
C LYS A 21 -1.83 14.20 -11.47
N ARG A 22 -0.53 14.50 -11.42
CA ARG A 22 0.50 13.76 -12.15
C ARG A 22 0.59 12.30 -11.71
N THR A 23 0.61 12.06 -10.40
CA THR A 23 0.67 10.70 -9.83
C THR A 23 -0.57 9.89 -10.22
N GLN A 24 -1.74 10.52 -10.18
CA GLN A 24 -3.01 9.88 -10.54
C GLN A 24 -3.06 9.52 -12.03
N THR A 25 -2.69 10.45 -12.93
CA THR A 25 -2.64 10.16 -14.37
C THR A 25 -1.68 9.01 -14.69
N TRP A 26 -0.50 8.98 -14.07
CA TRP A 26 0.44 7.87 -14.26
C TRP A 26 -0.09 6.53 -13.73
N MET A 27 -0.79 6.56 -12.59
CA MET A 27 -1.44 5.37 -12.04
C MET A 27 -2.51 4.82 -12.99
N ASP A 28 -3.38 5.68 -13.50
CA ASP A 28 -4.50 5.28 -14.35
C ASP A 28 -4.02 4.81 -15.74
N ASP A 29 -3.06 5.51 -16.35
CA ASP A 29 -2.64 5.24 -17.73
C ASP A 29 -1.66 4.08 -17.84
N TYR A 30 -0.77 3.90 -16.85
CA TYR A 30 0.33 2.94 -16.95
C TYR A 30 0.27 1.84 -15.90
N TRP A 31 0.01 2.19 -14.64
CA TRP A 31 0.04 1.22 -13.54
C TRP A 31 -1.13 0.25 -13.58
N VAL A 32 -2.37 0.76 -13.64
CA VAL A 32 -3.59 -0.07 -13.62
C VAL A 32 -3.62 -1.11 -14.76
N PRO A 33 -3.39 -0.74 -16.04
CA PRO A 33 -3.37 -1.72 -17.12
C PRO A 33 -2.23 -2.74 -16.98
N THR A 34 -1.07 -2.31 -16.46
CA THR A 34 0.07 -3.19 -16.23
C THR A 34 -0.21 -4.20 -15.12
N SER A 35 -0.81 -3.78 -14.02
CA SER A 35 -1.23 -4.67 -12.94
C SER A 35 -2.21 -5.73 -13.44
N VAL A 36 -3.22 -5.35 -14.24
CA VAL A 36 -4.18 -6.31 -14.81
C VAL A 36 -3.48 -7.35 -15.71
N LYS A 37 -2.55 -6.91 -16.57
CA LYS A 37 -1.76 -7.81 -17.42
C LYS A 37 -0.91 -8.78 -16.58
N VAL A 38 -0.26 -8.29 -15.52
CA VAL A 38 0.55 -9.12 -14.61
C VAL A 38 -0.31 -10.14 -13.88
N THR A 39 -1.48 -9.76 -13.37
CA THR A 39 -2.42 -10.67 -12.72
C THR A 39 -2.91 -11.74 -13.69
N ALA A 40 -3.29 -11.36 -14.92
CA ALA A 40 -3.70 -12.31 -15.93
C ALA A 40 -2.57 -13.31 -16.28
N ALA A 41 -1.34 -12.81 -16.45
CA ALA A 41 -0.17 -13.66 -16.68
C ALA A 41 0.10 -14.61 -15.50
N TYR A 42 -0.01 -14.13 -14.27
CA TYR A 42 0.15 -14.95 -13.07
C TYR A 42 -0.87 -16.11 -13.02
N LEU A 43 -2.15 -15.82 -13.28
CA LEU A 43 -3.20 -16.85 -13.33
C LEU A 43 -2.95 -17.88 -14.44
N LEU A 44 -2.48 -17.43 -15.62
CA LEU A 44 -2.09 -18.32 -16.71
C LEU A 44 -0.92 -19.22 -16.30
N ILE A 45 0.10 -18.68 -15.64
CA ILE A 45 1.25 -19.44 -15.14
C ILE A 45 0.80 -20.47 -14.09
N LEU A 46 -0.11 -20.11 -13.17
CA LEU A 46 -0.68 -21.07 -12.22
C LEU A 46 -1.44 -22.20 -12.92
N TYR A 47 -2.24 -21.88 -13.94
CA TYR A 47 -2.98 -22.87 -14.70
C TYR A 47 -2.06 -23.82 -15.48
N VAL A 48 -1.07 -23.27 -16.21
CA VAL A 48 -0.08 -24.05 -16.96
C VAL A 48 0.80 -24.86 -16.01
N GLY A 49 1.28 -24.24 -14.93
CA GLY A 49 2.10 -24.87 -13.90
C GLY A 49 1.40 -26.05 -13.23
N SER A 50 0.13 -25.89 -12.85
CA SER A 50 -0.67 -26.97 -12.27
C SER A 50 -0.91 -28.14 -13.24
N LYS A 51 -1.09 -27.86 -14.54
CA LYS A 51 -1.21 -28.91 -15.57
C LYS A 51 0.11 -29.63 -15.84
N LEU A 52 1.23 -28.91 -15.83
CA LEU A 52 2.57 -29.47 -16.00
C LEU A 52 2.98 -30.35 -14.79
N MET A 53 2.60 -29.93 -13.59
CA MET A 53 2.85 -30.66 -12.34
C MET A 53 2.01 -31.94 -12.18
N LYS A 54 0.97 -32.18 -13.00
CA LYS A 54 0.26 -33.48 -12.99
C LYS A 54 1.11 -34.66 -13.48
N HIS A 55 2.23 -34.39 -14.15
CA HIS A 55 3.13 -35.41 -14.70
C HIS A 55 4.55 -35.36 -14.11
N ARG A 56 4.79 -34.56 -13.06
CA ARG A 56 6.09 -34.39 -12.41
C ARG A 56 5.92 -34.39 -10.88
N GLU A 57 6.89 -34.95 -10.15
CA GLU A 57 6.92 -34.84 -8.68
C GLU A 57 6.98 -33.38 -8.22
N ALA A 58 6.36 -33.10 -7.07
CA ALA A 58 6.34 -31.78 -6.47
C ALA A 58 7.76 -31.29 -6.18
N PHE A 59 8.07 -30.07 -6.62
CA PHE A 59 9.35 -29.44 -6.32
C PHE A 59 9.47 -29.19 -4.81
N LYS A 60 10.62 -29.56 -4.22
CA LYS A 60 10.96 -29.19 -2.85
C LYS A 60 11.44 -27.74 -2.83
N LEU A 61 10.53 -26.80 -2.60
CA LEU A 61 10.82 -25.35 -2.49
C LEU A 61 11.06 -24.89 -1.04
N ASP A 62 11.32 -25.79 -0.10
CA ASP A 62 11.39 -25.44 1.32
C ASP A 62 12.45 -24.36 1.63
N THR A 63 13.64 -24.48 1.04
CA THR A 63 14.72 -23.50 1.20
C THR A 63 14.40 -22.12 0.61
N PRO A 64 14.00 -21.98 -0.67
CA PRO A 64 13.64 -20.68 -1.22
C PRO A 64 12.40 -20.09 -0.54
N LEU A 65 11.44 -20.92 -0.13
CA LEU A 65 10.24 -20.46 0.58
C LEU A 65 10.58 -19.94 1.99
N ALA A 66 11.51 -20.58 2.69
CA ALA A 66 12.02 -20.09 3.96
C ALA A 66 12.75 -18.74 3.79
N ALA A 67 13.61 -18.61 2.78
CA ALA A 67 14.29 -17.35 2.49
C ALA A 67 13.31 -16.22 2.13
N TRP A 68 12.28 -16.52 1.35
CA TRP A 68 11.20 -15.59 1.02
C TRP A 68 10.46 -15.13 2.27
N ASN A 69 9.99 -16.07 3.11
CA ASN A 69 9.28 -15.75 4.34
C ASN A 69 10.13 -14.92 5.31
N LEU A 70 11.44 -15.18 5.41
CA LEU A 70 12.35 -14.35 6.19
C LEU A 70 12.45 -12.92 5.63
N GLY A 71 12.55 -12.77 4.31
CA GLY A 71 12.54 -11.45 3.66
C GLY A 71 11.27 -10.65 3.96
N PHE A 72 10.10 -11.29 3.84
CA PHE A 72 8.82 -10.67 4.21
C PHE A 72 8.75 -10.31 5.69
N SER A 73 9.28 -11.15 6.56
CA SER A 73 9.27 -10.90 8.01
C SER A 73 10.14 -9.70 8.38
N ILE A 74 11.34 -9.58 7.80
CA ILE A 74 12.23 -8.43 8.00
C ILE A 74 11.57 -7.16 7.46
N PHE A 75 11.03 -7.20 6.24
CA PHE A 75 10.33 -6.06 5.64
C PHE A 75 9.15 -5.61 6.50
N SER A 76 8.33 -6.55 6.96
CA SER A 76 7.19 -6.27 7.84
C SER A 76 7.65 -5.68 9.17
N LEU A 77 8.72 -6.20 9.77
CA LEU A 77 9.27 -5.67 11.02
C LEU A 77 9.77 -4.23 10.86
N CYS A 78 10.50 -3.94 9.78
CA CYS A 78 10.96 -2.58 9.46
C CYS A 78 9.79 -1.61 9.26
N GLY A 79 8.74 -2.05 8.55
CA GLY A 79 7.52 -1.28 8.37
C GLY A 79 6.82 -0.98 9.70
N THR A 80 6.65 -2.00 10.54
CA THR A 80 6.05 -1.84 11.87
C THR A 80 6.86 -0.89 12.74
N ILE A 81 8.19 -1.03 12.83
CA ILE A 81 8.99 -0.13 13.69
C ILE A 81 8.85 1.34 13.29
N ARG A 82 8.68 1.63 11.99
CA ARG A 82 8.49 3.00 11.48
C ARG A 82 7.05 3.50 11.61
N LEU A 83 6.05 2.64 11.37
CA LEU A 83 4.63 3.01 11.36
C LEU A 83 3.99 2.96 12.75
N LEU A 84 4.48 2.10 13.64
CA LEU A 84 3.93 1.90 14.98
C LEU A 84 4.00 3.15 15.87
N PRO A 85 5.08 3.95 15.94
CA PRO A 85 5.08 5.18 16.73
C PRO A 85 4.09 6.22 16.18
N GLU A 86 4.01 6.36 14.85
CA GLU A 86 3.05 7.25 14.19
C GLU A 86 1.61 6.78 14.43
N LEU A 87 1.36 5.47 14.41
CA LEU A 87 0.06 4.89 14.69
C LEU A 87 -0.35 5.09 16.16
N ILE A 88 0.57 4.88 17.11
CA ILE A 88 0.32 5.10 18.54
C ILE A 88 0.05 6.58 18.81
N TRP A 89 0.82 7.47 18.18
CA TRP A 89 0.61 8.91 18.26
C TRP A 89 -0.75 9.30 17.68
N ALA A 90 -1.08 8.83 16.48
CA ALA A 90 -2.36 9.10 15.82
C ALA A 90 -3.55 8.57 16.63
N VAL A 91 -3.49 7.35 17.14
CA VAL A 91 -4.56 6.76 17.97
C VAL A 91 -4.72 7.55 19.28
N SER A 92 -3.63 7.95 19.93
CA SER A 92 -3.69 8.71 21.19
C SER A 92 -4.15 10.17 20.98
N ASN A 93 -3.85 10.77 19.83
CA ASN A 93 -4.17 12.17 19.59
C ASN A 93 -5.53 12.36 18.89
N LEU A 94 -5.94 11.45 18.00
CA LEU A 94 -7.24 11.49 17.30
C LEU A 94 -8.35 10.71 18.03
N GLY A 95 -8.02 9.59 18.70
CA GLY A 95 -9.01 8.71 19.35
C GLY A 95 -9.61 9.30 20.63
N TYR A 96 -8.82 10.02 21.42
CA TYR A 96 -9.32 10.61 22.67
C TYR A 96 -9.96 11.99 22.50
N VAL A 97 -9.69 12.73 21.40
CA VAL A 97 -10.20 14.10 21.20
C VAL A 97 -11.65 14.11 20.70
N GLY A 98 -12.12 13.04 20.04
CA GLY A 98 -13.53 12.91 19.66
C GLY A 98 -14.48 13.01 20.86
N GLU A 99 -14.10 12.45 22.02
CA GLU A 99 -14.90 12.54 23.24
C GLU A 99 -14.85 13.92 23.92
N ARG A 100 -13.67 14.57 23.93
CA ARG A 100 -13.49 15.87 24.64
C ARG A 100 -14.05 17.05 23.83
N ALA A 101 -14.01 16.97 22.50
CA ALA A 101 -14.58 17.98 21.62
C ALA A 101 -16.12 17.99 21.71
N ILE A 102 -16.76 16.82 21.82
CA ILE A 102 -18.22 16.70 22.00
C ILE A 102 -18.63 17.17 23.41
N MET A 103 -17.85 16.88 24.44
CA MET A 103 -18.12 17.38 25.81
C MET A 103 -17.96 18.91 25.96
N THR A 104 -16.94 19.52 25.33
CA THR A 104 -16.76 20.98 25.37
C THR A 104 -17.85 21.72 24.58
N SER A 105 -18.34 21.13 23.48
CA SER A 105 -19.43 21.69 22.69
C SER A 105 -20.78 21.63 23.43
N SER A 106 -21.03 20.54 24.16
CA SER A 106 -22.25 20.36 24.98
C SER A 106 -22.31 21.31 26.19
N SER A 107 -21.17 21.59 26.85
CA SER A 107 -21.09 22.49 28.01
C SER A 107 -21.41 23.95 27.68
N HIS A 108 -21.05 24.43 26.48
CA HIS A 108 -21.40 25.78 26.02
C HIS A 108 -22.88 25.95 25.64
N SER A 109 -23.58 24.87 25.31
CA SER A 109 -25.03 24.92 25.01
C SER A 109 -25.89 24.98 26.27
N PHE A 110 -25.41 24.47 27.41
CA PHE A 110 -26.18 24.41 28.66
C PHE A 110 -26.09 25.70 29.50
N ARG A 111 -25.16 26.62 29.19
CA ARG A 111 -25.08 27.96 29.81
C ARG A 111 -25.92 29.05 29.12
N ARG A 112 -26.70 28.68 28.08
CA ARG A 112 -27.57 29.61 27.34
C ARG A 112 -29.07 29.27 27.46
N VAL A 113 -29.47 28.64 28.56
CA VAL A 113 -30.89 28.47 28.95
C VAL A 113 -31.07 28.94 30.37
#